data_AF-A0A428J040-F1
#
_entry.id   AF-A0A428J040-F1
#
_cell.length_a   1.000
_cell.length_b   1.000
_cell.length_c   1.000
_cell.angle_alpha   90.00
_cell.angle_beta   90.00
_cell.angle_gamma   90.00
#
_symmetry.space_group_name_H-M   'P 1'
#
loop_
_entity.id
_entity.type
_entity.pdbx_description
1 polymer ?
#
loop_
_entity_poly.entity_id
_entity_poly.type
_entity_poly.pdbx_seq_one_letter_code
_entity_poly.pdbx_strand_id
1 'polypeptide(L)'
;MIKREEELKKIVRELTRWEVELSNRNALNLYDANLFSEHTICRLLNSVYGYNLHNINLVQNNFPAIDLADNFNRVAVQVTTTKATKKIQYTIDSFLANGLYQAYDQLFVLILGKKQKSYPDFDTQQHFAFTSDQNIIDFHGLLNKINSLPTPKIEEIAKILLYENQSGTKSAPRQSSAAKLKKNLALRDRMKKALLKNLDHEYWEHAYYEPWVKFRYDSVIVRSVDDRSYPEVRPTPAGQISSWFKMQFWDFYDNGIEFIGMGGKAIFDKSGKWDLLNWDDETRKNNPAYTVITYHPFYRIPYDYIVKLDMETDPYSGYPSLYVEYAKDGMPYEDILYGRAGVYDTKKPTYLFDNTMREKLK
;
A
#
# COMPACT_ATOMS: atom_id res chain seq x y z
N MET A 1 29.93 -10.63 2.05
CA MET A 1 29.45 -11.76 2.88
C MET A 1 28.68 -11.30 4.11
N ILE A 2 29.22 -10.37 4.92
CA ILE A 2 28.59 -9.85 6.15
C ILE A 2 27.14 -9.37 5.93
N LYS A 3 26.89 -8.50 4.93
CA LYS A 3 25.55 -7.98 4.64
C LYS A 3 24.50 -9.06 4.29
N ARG A 4 24.88 -10.07 3.49
CA ARG A 4 23.97 -11.17 3.12
C ARG A 4 23.54 -11.97 4.35
N GLU A 5 24.52 -12.29 5.20
CA GLU A 5 24.28 -13.04 6.43
C GLU A 5 23.39 -12.26 7.40
N GLU A 6 23.62 -10.95 7.53
CA GLU A 6 22.76 -10.06 8.34
C GLU A 6 21.31 -10.06 7.86
N GLU A 7 21.07 -9.92 6.56
CA GLU A 7 19.71 -9.93 6.01
C GLU A 7 19.03 -11.30 6.17
N LEU A 8 19.76 -12.40 5.94
CA LEU A 8 19.23 -13.74 6.19
C LEU A 8 18.85 -13.93 7.66
N LYS A 9 19.68 -13.47 8.60
CA LYS A 9 19.37 -13.52 10.04
C LYS A 9 18.11 -12.72 10.38
N LYS A 10 17.89 -11.56 9.75
CA LYS A 10 16.64 -10.78 9.91
C LYS A 10 15.44 -11.58 9.43
N ILE A 11 15.50 -12.13 8.21
CA ILE A 11 14.41 -12.95 7.63
C ILE A 11 14.08 -14.15 8.52
N VAL A 12 15.09 -14.90 8.97
CA VAL A 12 14.91 -16.06 9.86
C VAL A 12 14.21 -15.65 11.15
N ARG A 13 14.64 -14.54 11.77
CA ARG A 13 14.02 -14.03 13.00
C ARG A 13 12.55 -13.67 12.79
N GLU A 14 12.22 -12.96 11.71
CA GLU A 14 10.85 -12.54 11.44
C GLU A 14 9.92 -13.73 11.11
N LEU A 15 10.35 -14.67 10.27
CA LEU A 15 9.56 -15.87 9.97
C LEU A 15 9.40 -16.79 11.19
N THR A 16 10.43 -16.89 12.04
CA THR A 16 10.35 -17.65 13.31
C THR A 16 9.32 -17.01 14.25
N ARG A 17 9.31 -15.67 14.35
CA ARG A 17 8.32 -14.95 15.14
C ARG A 17 6.90 -15.22 14.65
N TRP A 18 6.68 -15.17 13.33
CA TRP A 18 5.40 -15.50 12.70
C TRP A 18 4.93 -16.92 13.03
N GLU A 19 5.83 -17.89 12.89
CA GLU A 19 5.57 -19.29 13.16
C GLU A 19 5.18 -19.56 14.61
N VAL A 20 5.92 -18.98 15.57
CA VAL A 20 5.66 -19.11 17.00
C VAL A 20 4.35 -18.43 17.39
N GLU A 21 4.08 -17.24 16.85
CA GLU A 21 2.84 -16.52 17.13
C GLU A 21 1.60 -17.29 16.65
N LEU A 22 1.65 -17.83 15.43
CA LEU A 22 0.61 -18.71 14.90
C LEU A 22 0.40 -19.95 15.77
N SER A 23 1.49 -20.61 16.19
CA SER A 23 1.41 -21.80 17.04
C SER A 23 0.73 -21.48 18.37
N ASN A 24 1.07 -20.35 18.99
CA ASN A 24 0.51 -19.93 20.27
C ASN A 24 -0.96 -19.52 20.15
N ARG A 25 -1.34 -18.80 19.09
CA ARG A 25 -2.74 -18.39 18.85
C ARG A 25 -3.65 -19.57 18.57
N ASN A 26 -3.18 -20.53 17.77
CA ASN A 26 -3.90 -21.78 17.52
C ASN A 26 -4.11 -22.58 18.81
N ALA A 27 -3.13 -22.63 19.71
CA ALA A 27 -3.29 -23.28 21.03
C ALA A 27 -4.36 -22.60 21.91
N LEU A 28 -4.63 -21.31 21.68
CA LEU A 28 -5.67 -20.53 22.36
C LEU A 28 -7.02 -20.54 21.63
N ASN A 29 -7.18 -21.33 20.55
CA ASN A 29 -8.34 -21.30 19.64
C ASN A 29 -8.64 -19.90 19.07
N LEU A 30 -7.63 -19.03 19.00
CA LEU A 30 -7.74 -17.74 18.32
C LEU A 30 -7.46 -17.98 16.84
N TYR A 31 -8.51 -18.18 16.05
CA TYR A 31 -8.37 -18.44 14.62
C TYR A 31 -7.63 -17.30 13.89
N ASP A 32 -6.73 -17.68 12.98
CA ASP A 32 -5.69 -16.86 12.36
C ASP A 32 -6.18 -15.79 11.36
N ALA A 33 -7.47 -15.46 11.36
CA ALA A 33 -8.15 -14.73 10.28
C ALA A 33 -7.60 -13.33 9.95
N ASN A 34 -6.61 -12.81 10.70
CA ASN A 34 -6.06 -11.46 10.50
C ASN A 34 -4.57 -11.31 10.89
N LEU A 35 -3.78 -12.38 11.06
CA LEU A 35 -2.38 -12.21 11.50
C LEU A 35 -1.45 -11.77 10.36
N PHE A 36 -1.67 -12.31 9.14
CA PHE A 36 -0.97 -11.86 7.94
C PHE A 36 -2.00 -11.31 6.98
N SER A 37 -1.73 -10.14 6.41
CA SER A 37 -2.51 -9.72 5.27
C SER A 37 -2.19 -10.67 4.12
N GLU A 38 -3.22 -11.16 3.42
CA GLU A 38 -3.05 -11.89 2.16
C GLU A 38 -2.19 -11.07 1.17
N HIS A 39 -2.25 -9.75 1.27
CA HIS A 39 -1.37 -8.81 0.57
C HIS A 39 0.12 -9.03 0.89
N THR A 40 0.46 -9.26 2.16
CA THR A 40 1.83 -9.48 2.64
C THR A 40 2.39 -10.78 2.11
N ILE A 41 1.63 -11.86 2.23
CA ILE A 41 1.99 -13.18 1.70
C ILE A 41 2.16 -13.10 0.19
N CYS A 42 1.27 -12.39 -0.50
CA CYS A 42 1.37 -12.13 -1.93
C CYS A 42 2.68 -11.42 -2.31
N ARG A 43 3.02 -10.32 -1.64
CA ARG A 43 4.26 -9.58 -1.86
C ARG A 43 5.50 -10.44 -1.60
N LEU A 44 5.48 -11.21 -0.50
CA LEU A 44 6.57 -12.13 -0.15
C LEU A 44 6.78 -13.17 -1.26
N LEU A 45 5.72 -13.86 -1.68
CA LEU A 45 5.81 -14.89 -2.72
C LEU A 45 6.25 -14.33 -4.07
N ASN A 46 5.75 -13.15 -4.46
CA ASN A 46 6.19 -12.46 -5.67
C ASN A 46 7.69 -12.14 -5.61
N SER A 47 8.19 -11.69 -4.47
CA SER A 47 9.62 -11.41 -4.30
C SER A 47 10.48 -12.67 -4.28
N VAL A 48 9.98 -13.79 -3.75
CA VAL A 48 10.72 -15.06 -3.61
C VAL A 48 10.78 -15.84 -4.93
N TYR A 49 9.67 -15.90 -5.65
CA TYR A 49 9.52 -16.73 -6.85
C TYR A 49 9.58 -15.94 -8.17
N GLY A 50 9.50 -14.61 -8.12
CA GLY A 50 9.43 -13.78 -9.32
C GLY A 50 8.08 -13.82 -10.02
N TYR A 51 7.02 -14.20 -9.29
CA TYR A 51 5.65 -14.19 -9.79
C TYR A 51 5.02 -12.80 -9.69
N ASN A 52 3.86 -12.66 -10.33
CA ASN A 52 2.95 -11.53 -10.27
C ASN A 52 1.59 -11.97 -9.72
N LEU A 53 1.62 -12.63 -8.56
CA LEU A 53 0.42 -13.02 -7.82
C LEU A 53 -0.37 -11.78 -7.43
N HIS A 54 -1.69 -11.90 -7.44
CA HIS A 54 -2.64 -10.95 -6.86
C HIS A 54 -3.68 -11.70 -6.04
N ASN A 55 -4.26 -11.01 -5.07
CA ASN A 55 -5.34 -11.57 -4.26
C ASN A 55 -6.63 -11.60 -5.09
N ILE A 56 -7.17 -12.80 -5.28
CA ILE A 56 -8.35 -13.01 -6.13
C ILE A 56 -9.66 -12.62 -5.42
N ASN A 57 -9.67 -12.62 -4.09
CA ASN A 57 -10.83 -12.17 -3.29
C ASN A 57 -11.11 -10.67 -3.48
N LEU A 58 -10.16 -9.89 -4.03
CA LEU A 58 -10.36 -8.48 -4.39
C LEU A 58 -11.17 -8.30 -5.68
N VAL A 59 -11.23 -9.33 -6.54
CA VAL A 59 -11.88 -9.29 -7.86
C VAL A 59 -13.22 -10.02 -7.82
N GLN A 60 -13.30 -11.11 -7.06
CA GLN A 60 -14.51 -11.89 -6.87
C GLN A 60 -14.57 -12.42 -5.44
N ASN A 61 -15.57 -12.00 -4.66
CA ASN A 61 -15.73 -12.44 -3.27
C ASN A 61 -15.91 -13.96 -3.18
N ASN A 62 -15.20 -14.59 -2.24
CA ASN A 62 -15.26 -16.02 -1.92
C ASN A 62 -14.89 -16.93 -3.11
N PHE A 63 -13.81 -16.60 -3.81
CA PHE A 63 -13.34 -17.46 -4.90
C PHE A 63 -12.92 -18.83 -4.32
N PRO A 64 -13.47 -19.94 -4.84
CA PRO A 64 -13.25 -21.24 -4.23
C PRO A 64 -11.81 -21.73 -4.46
N ALA A 65 -11.24 -22.35 -3.42
CA ALA A 65 -10.03 -23.16 -3.44
C ALA A 65 -8.66 -22.47 -3.52
N ILE A 66 -8.57 -21.18 -3.82
CA ILE A 66 -7.29 -20.48 -3.93
C ILE A 66 -7.42 -19.06 -3.35
N ASP A 67 -6.33 -18.46 -2.89
CA ASP A 67 -6.34 -17.10 -2.33
C ASP A 67 -5.58 -16.12 -3.23
N LEU A 68 -4.55 -16.62 -3.92
CA LEU A 68 -3.69 -15.82 -4.81
C LEU A 68 -3.59 -16.48 -6.18
N ALA A 69 -3.50 -15.66 -7.22
CA ALA A 69 -3.32 -16.15 -8.59
C ALA A 69 -2.42 -15.22 -9.42
N ASP A 70 -1.72 -15.81 -10.38
CA ASP A 70 -0.95 -15.12 -11.40
C ASP A 70 -1.40 -15.63 -12.76
N ASN A 71 -2.11 -14.79 -13.49
CA ASN A 71 -2.66 -15.14 -14.80
C ASN A 71 -1.58 -15.24 -15.88
N PHE A 72 -0.44 -14.54 -15.71
CA PHE A 72 0.63 -14.54 -16.69
C PHE A 72 1.48 -15.81 -16.56
N ASN A 73 1.92 -16.13 -15.34
CA ASN A 73 2.66 -17.36 -15.08
C ASN A 73 1.75 -18.59 -14.93
N ARG A 74 0.42 -18.40 -14.94
CA ARG A 74 -0.60 -19.45 -14.80
C ARG A 74 -0.40 -20.25 -13.51
N VAL A 75 -0.15 -19.55 -12.40
CA VAL A 75 0.10 -20.13 -11.08
C VAL A 75 -1.01 -19.73 -10.12
N ALA A 76 -1.49 -20.67 -9.32
CA ALA A 76 -2.40 -20.40 -8.22
C ALA A 76 -1.82 -20.86 -6.88
N VAL A 77 -2.15 -20.14 -5.81
CA VAL A 77 -1.67 -20.43 -4.45
C VAL A 77 -2.84 -20.40 -3.48
N GLN A 78 -3.02 -21.48 -2.74
CA GLN A 78 -3.80 -21.50 -1.50
C GLN A 78 -2.87 -21.21 -0.33
N VAL A 79 -3.25 -20.27 0.52
CA VAL A 79 -2.61 -19.96 1.78
C VAL A 79 -3.45 -20.56 2.92
N THR A 80 -2.83 -21.27 3.86
CA THR A 80 -3.57 -21.95 4.94
C THR A 80 -2.69 -22.13 6.17
N THR A 81 -3.29 -22.15 7.36
CA THR A 81 -2.58 -22.58 8.59
C THR A 81 -2.77 -24.07 8.86
N THR A 82 -3.72 -24.70 8.17
CA THR A 82 -4.00 -26.13 8.31
C THR A 82 -3.08 -26.97 7.43
N LYS A 83 -2.29 -27.83 8.08
CA LYS A 83 -1.41 -28.82 7.43
C LYS A 83 -2.07 -30.16 7.12
N ALA A 84 -3.34 -30.35 7.47
CA ALA A 84 -4.03 -31.64 7.39
C ALA A 84 -4.21 -32.11 5.94
N THR A 85 -3.89 -33.37 5.66
CA THR A 85 -4.00 -33.98 4.33
C THR A 85 -5.39 -33.82 3.73
N LYS A 86 -6.45 -34.01 4.54
CA LYS A 86 -7.85 -33.84 4.09
C LYS A 86 -8.13 -32.42 3.59
N LYS A 87 -7.55 -31.39 4.20
CA LYS A 87 -7.73 -29.99 3.77
C LYS A 87 -7.04 -29.75 2.42
N ILE A 88 -5.88 -30.33 2.22
CA ILE A 88 -5.12 -30.20 0.96
C ILE A 88 -5.85 -30.92 -0.18
N GLN A 89 -6.33 -32.15 0.04
CA GLN A 89 -7.15 -32.85 -0.95
C GLN A 89 -8.44 -32.07 -1.26
N TYR A 90 -9.13 -31.55 -0.24
CA TYR A 90 -10.31 -30.70 -0.46
C TYR A 90 -10.01 -29.47 -1.32
N THR A 91 -8.85 -28.83 -1.13
CA THR A 91 -8.40 -27.73 -1.98
C THR A 91 -8.21 -28.18 -3.43
N ILE A 92 -7.59 -29.35 -3.65
CA ILE A 92 -7.43 -29.93 -4.99
C ILE A 92 -8.79 -30.26 -5.63
N ASP A 93 -9.68 -30.93 -4.90
CA ASP A 93 -11.02 -31.28 -5.37
C ASP A 93 -11.82 -30.03 -5.76
N SER A 94 -11.75 -28.98 -4.95
CA SER A 94 -12.42 -27.71 -5.23
C SER A 94 -11.78 -26.98 -6.43
N PHE A 95 -10.45 -27.05 -6.58
CA PHE A 95 -9.74 -26.51 -7.75
C PHE A 95 -10.16 -27.21 -9.05
N LEU A 96 -10.33 -28.55 -9.01
CA LEU A 96 -10.84 -29.36 -10.12
C LEU A 96 -12.30 -29.07 -10.44
N ALA A 97 -13.17 -29.06 -9.42
CA ALA A 97 -14.61 -28.85 -9.57
C ALA A 97 -14.96 -27.49 -10.20
N ASN A 98 -14.13 -26.47 -9.95
CA ASN A 98 -14.28 -25.14 -10.52
C ASN A 98 -13.53 -24.94 -11.85
N GLY A 99 -12.93 -25.99 -12.42
CA GLY A 99 -12.24 -25.92 -13.71
C GLY A 99 -10.98 -25.06 -13.72
N LEU A 100 -10.41 -24.75 -12.54
CA LEU A 100 -9.31 -23.78 -12.42
C LEU A 100 -8.01 -24.27 -13.06
N TYR A 101 -7.85 -25.58 -13.21
CA TYR A 101 -6.73 -26.21 -13.92
C TYR A 101 -6.63 -25.80 -15.40
N GLN A 102 -7.70 -25.23 -15.99
CA GLN A 102 -7.67 -24.70 -17.34
C GLN A 102 -6.97 -23.33 -17.41
N ALA A 103 -7.08 -22.54 -16.34
CA ALA A 103 -6.49 -21.21 -16.23
C ALA A 103 -5.08 -21.25 -15.61
N TYR A 104 -4.84 -22.19 -14.70
CA TYR A 104 -3.59 -22.30 -13.96
C TYR A 104 -2.99 -23.70 -14.08
N ASP A 105 -1.73 -23.76 -14.51
CA ASP A 105 -0.99 -25.01 -14.73
C ASP A 105 -0.39 -25.57 -13.43
N GLN A 106 -0.23 -24.71 -12.42
CA GLN A 106 0.33 -25.08 -11.12
C GLN A 106 -0.53 -24.59 -9.96
N LEU A 107 -0.74 -25.48 -9.00
CA LEU A 107 -1.32 -25.17 -7.69
C LEU A 107 -0.26 -25.36 -6.61
N PHE A 108 -0.05 -24.33 -5.79
CA PHE A 108 0.75 -24.41 -4.58
C PHE A 108 -0.12 -24.28 -3.33
N VAL A 109 0.26 -24.97 -2.26
CA VAL A 109 -0.31 -24.80 -0.93
C VAL A 109 0.78 -24.29 0.00
N LEU A 110 0.66 -23.02 0.38
CA LEU A 110 1.51 -22.41 1.39
C LEU A 110 0.90 -22.64 2.78
N ILE A 111 1.62 -23.40 3.60
CA ILE A 111 1.30 -23.61 5.00
C ILE A 111 2.00 -22.53 5.83
N LEU A 112 1.21 -21.67 6.48
CA LEU A 112 1.69 -20.68 7.44
C LEU A 112 1.95 -21.38 8.79
N GLY A 113 3.10 -22.04 8.87
CA GLY A 113 3.48 -22.91 9.99
C GLY A 113 4.31 -24.09 9.50
N LYS A 114 4.43 -25.16 10.29
CA LYS A 114 5.14 -26.38 9.88
C LYS A 114 4.23 -27.29 9.05
N LYS A 115 4.69 -27.72 7.87
CA LYS A 115 4.03 -28.80 7.14
C LYS A 115 4.22 -30.17 7.81
N GLN A 116 3.50 -31.19 7.36
CA GLN A 116 3.72 -32.57 7.84
C GLN A 116 5.06 -33.11 7.32
N LYS A 117 5.65 -34.07 8.05
CA LYS A 117 6.90 -34.73 7.63
C LYS A 117 6.76 -35.48 6.31
N SER A 118 5.58 -36.06 6.08
CA SER A 118 5.22 -36.76 4.86
C SER A 118 3.75 -36.51 4.55
N TYR A 119 3.41 -36.61 3.28
CA TYR A 119 2.05 -36.60 2.77
C TYR A 119 1.87 -37.82 1.85
N PRO A 120 0.65 -38.38 1.75
CA PRO A 120 0.36 -39.34 0.69
C PRO A 120 0.30 -38.62 -0.66
N ASP A 121 0.22 -39.41 -1.72
CA ASP A 121 -0.14 -38.89 -3.04
C ASP A 121 -1.56 -38.32 -3.02
N PHE A 122 -1.75 -37.23 -3.76
CA PHE A 122 -3.04 -36.56 -3.88
C PHE A 122 -3.68 -36.89 -5.23
N ASP A 123 -5.00 -37.06 -5.23
CA ASP A 123 -5.73 -37.31 -6.46
C ASP A 123 -5.99 -36.00 -7.19
N THR A 124 -5.29 -35.78 -8.31
CA THR A 124 -5.51 -34.64 -9.20
C THR A 124 -6.37 -34.98 -10.42
N GLN A 125 -6.93 -36.20 -10.46
CA GLN A 125 -7.67 -36.75 -11.61
C GLN A 125 -6.89 -36.61 -12.93
N GLN A 126 -5.55 -36.63 -12.86
CA GLN A 126 -4.63 -36.50 -13.99
C GLN A 126 -4.72 -35.14 -14.75
N HIS A 127 -5.35 -34.11 -14.16
CA HIS A 127 -5.48 -32.80 -14.81
C HIS A 127 -4.25 -31.91 -14.67
N PHE A 128 -3.47 -32.05 -13.60
CA PHE A 128 -2.24 -31.28 -13.37
C PHE A 128 -1.28 -32.02 -12.45
N ALA A 129 -0.01 -31.62 -12.48
CA ALA A 129 1.04 -32.20 -11.63
C ALA A 129 1.03 -31.57 -10.24
N PHE A 130 0.95 -32.42 -9.20
CA PHE A 130 1.03 -31.98 -7.81
C PHE A 130 1.80 -33.00 -6.98
N THR A 131 2.89 -32.58 -6.35
CA THR A 131 3.68 -33.41 -5.43
C THR A 131 3.90 -32.68 -4.12
N SER A 132 3.92 -33.40 -3.00
CA SER A 132 4.09 -32.79 -1.68
C SER A 132 5.43 -32.07 -1.47
N ASP A 133 6.44 -32.46 -2.24
CA ASP A 133 7.79 -31.91 -2.11
C ASP A 133 7.94 -30.58 -2.86
N GLN A 134 7.23 -30.43 -3.98
CA GLN A 134 7.29 -29.22 -4.81
C GLN A 134 6.15 -28.25 -4.50
N ASN A 135 4.94 -28.77 -4.31
CA ASN A 135 3.73 -27.96 -4.28
C ASN A 135 3.26 -27.58 -2.87
N ILE A 136 3.72 -28.29 -1.82
CA ILE A 136 3.42 -27.95 -0.43
C ILE A 136 4.63 -27.26 0.20
N ILE A 137 4.47 -25.96 0.44
CA ILE A 137 5.52 -25.06 0.90
C ILE A 137 5.22 -24.63 2.33
N ASP A 138 6.23 -24.56 3.17
CA ASP A 138 6.17 -23.95 4.50
C ASP A 138 7.26 -22.87 4.66
N PHE A 139 7.36 -22.25 5.84
CA PHE A 139 8.39 -21.24 6.08
C PHE A 139 9.82 -21.78 5.95
N HIS A 140 10.05 -23.06 6.27
CA HIS A 140 11.36 -23.68 6.07
C HIS A 140 11.67 -23.84 4.57
N GLY A 141 10.71 -24.29 3.76
CA GLY A 141 10.82 -24.34 2.30
C GLY A 141 11.08 -22.95 1.70
N LEU A 142 10.40 -21.92 2.19
CA LEU A 142 10.65 -20.53 1.79
C LEU A 142 12.07 -20.09 2.15
N LEU A 143 12.55 -20.35 3.38
CA LEU A 143 13.91 -20.00 3.80
C LEU A 143 14.98 -20.63 2.90
N ASN A 144 14.80 -21.91 2.52
CA ASN A 144 15.70 -22.58 1.58
C ASN A 144 15.70 -21.91 0.21
N LYS A 145 14.53 -21.54 -0.30
CA LYS A 145 14.41 -20.82 -1.58
C LYS A 145 15.08 -19.45 -1.49
N ILE A 146 14.83 -18.69 -0.42
CA ILE A 146 15.40 -17.36 -0.16
C ILE A 146 16.94 -17.43 -0.13
N ASN A 147 17.51 -18.44 0.53
CA ASN A 147 18.95 -18.60 0.62
C ASN A 147 19.62 -18.86 -0.74
N SER A 148 18.88 -19.32 -1.75
CA SER A 148 19.38 -19.46 -3.13
C SER A 148 19.34 -18.16 -3.95
N LEU A 149 18.66 -17.10 -3.48
CA LEU A 149 18.46 -15.87 -4.23
C LEU A 149 19.69 -14.93 -4.21
N PRO A 150 19.82 -14.02 -5.19
CA PRO A 150 20.80 -12.94 -5.16
C PRO A 150 20.60 -12.00 -3.96
N THR A 151 21.68 -11.42 -3.45
CA THR A 151 21.66 -10.53 -2.27
C THR A 151 20.63 -9.38 -2.38
N PRO A 152 20.44 -8.69 -3.52
CA PRO A 152 19.41 -7.66 -3.64
C PRO A 152 17.98 -8.15 -3.35
N LYS A 153 17.66 -9.38 -3.74
CA LYS A 153 16.34 -9.99 -3.46
C LYS A 153 16.18 -10.34 -1.98
N ILE A 154 17.25 -10.79 -1.33
CA ILE A 154 17.23 -11.04 0.12
C ILE A 154 17.00 -9.73 0.88
N GLU A 155 17.64 -8.62 0.46
CA GLU A 155 17.39 -7.29 1.04
C GLU A 155 15.94 -6.82 0.86
N GLU A 156 15.35 -7.05 -0.32
CA GLU A 156 13.93 -6.75 -0.60
C GLU A 156 13.00 -7.53 0.34
N ILE A 157 13.24 -8.83 0.48
CA ILE A 157 12.44 -9.73 1.34
C ILE A 157 12.56 -9.34 2.81
N ALA A 158 13.76 -9.02 3.28
CA ALA A 158 13.97 -8.54 4.65
C ALA A 158 13.17 -7.27 4.93
N LYS A 159 13.13 -6.32 3.98
CA LYS A 159 12.31 -5.09 4.11
C LYS A 159 10.82 -5.40 4.19
N ILE A 160 10.31 -6.30 3.34
CA ILE A 160 8.90 -6.73 3.36
C ILE A 160 8.54 -7.27 4.75
N LEU A 161 9.34 -8.20 5.29
CA LEU A 161 9.05 -8.83 6.59
C LEU A 161 9.16 -7.86 7.77
N LEU A 162 10.13 -6.92 7.74
CA LEU A 162 10.32 -5.94 8.80
C LEU A 162 9.20 -4.88 8.85
N TYR A 163 8.73 -4.42 7.69
CA TYR A 163 7.64 -3.45 7.59
C TYR A 163 6.36 -3.97 8.27
N GLU A 164 6.06 -5.24 8.07
CA GLU A 164 4.88 -5.92 8.61
C GLU A 164 5.00 -6.14 10.12
N ASN A 165 6.20 -6.42 10.61
CA ASN A 165 6.43 -6.64 12.04
C ASN A 165 6.59 -5.36 12.86
N GLN A 166 6.87 -4.22 12.24
CA GLN A 166 6.70 -2.90 12.84
C GLN A 166 5.22 -2.51 12.95
N SER A 167 4.38 -3.05 12.05
CA SER A 167 2.92 -2.94 12.10
C SER A 167 2.28 -3.86 13.17
N GLY A 168 3.03 -4.85 13.67
CA GLY A 168 2.59 -5.89 14.62
C GLY A 168 2.66 -5.56 16.11
N THR A 169 2.99 -4.32 16.51
CA THR A 169 2.95 -3.88 17.92
C THR A 169 2.01 -2.70 18.13
N LYS A 170 0.76 -2.80 17.68
CA LYS A 170 -0.37 -2.10 18.31
C LYS A 170 -1.63 -2.98 18.20
N SER A 171 -1.87 -3.83 19.20
CA SER A 171 -3.21 -4.37 19.46
C SER A 171 -4.09 -3.23 20.00
N ALA A 172 -4.60 -2.38 19.11
CA ALA A 172 -5.78 -1.59 19.43
C ALA A 172 -7.01 -2.50 19.26
N PRO A 173 -8.06 -2.36 20.10
CA PRO A 173 -9.30 -3.09 19.89
C PRO A 173 -9.79 -2.79 18.48
N ARG A 174 -10.20 -3.83 17.75
CA ARG A 174 -10.77 -3.72 16.41
C ARG A 174 -11.98 -2.79 16.52
N GLN A 175 -11.79 -1.48 16.29
CA GLN A 175 -12.89 -0.55 16.11
C GLN A 175 -13.73 -1.18 15.01
N SER A 176 -15.01 -1.44 15.28
CA SER A 176 -15.89 -1.85 14.20
C SER A 176 -15.73 -0.84 13.06
N SER A 177 -15.78 -1.30 11.81
CA SER A 177 -15.71 -0.41 10.64
C SER A 177 -16.68 0.77 10.78
N ALA A 178 -17.82 0.57 11.44
CA ALA A 178 -18.77 1.61 11.82
C ALA A 178 -18.24 2.62 12.87
N ALA A 179 -17.56 2.17 13.93
CA ALA A 179 -16.97 3.06 14.93
C ALA A 179 -15.85 3.93 14.32
N LYS A 180 -15.03 3.32 13.45
CA LYS A 180 -13.98 4.00 12.69
C LYS A 180 -14.58 5.06 11.75
N LEU A 181 -15.58 4.68 10.96
CA LEU A 181 -16.30 5.60 10.09
C LEU A 181 -16.91 6.77 10.88
N LYS A 182 -17.59 6.49 12.00
CA LYS A 182 -18.19 7.52 12.86
C LYS A 182 -17.14 8.49 13.40
N LYS A 183 -15.98 7.99 13.82
CA LYS A 183 -14.83 8.81 14.26
C LYS A 183 -14.36 9.73 13.12
N ASN A 184 -14.18 9.18 11.92
CA ASN A 184 -13.66 9.92 10.77
C ASN A 184 -14.65 11.00 10.30
N LEU A 185 -15.94 10.70 10.25
CA LEU A 185 -16.98 11.68 9.94
C LEU A 185 -17.02 12.80 10.99
N ALA A 186 -16.93 12.47 12.27
CA ALA A 186 -16.87 13.47 13.34
C ALA A 186 -15.59 14.32 13.29
N LEU A 187 -14.46 13.75 12.87
CA LEU A 187 -13.22 14.50 12.66
C LEU A 187 -13.35 15.44 11.45
N ARG A 188 -13.84 14.95 10.32
CA ARG A 188 -14.14 15.75 9.13
C ARG A 188 -14.99 16.96 9.47
N ASP A 189 -16.12 16.76 10.17
CA ASP A 189 -17.06 17.84 10.45
C ASP A 189 -16.44 18.90 11.37
N ARG A 190 -15.63 18.48 12.36
CA ARG A 190 -14.85 19.42 13.21
C ARG A 190 -13.81 20.19 12.42
N MET A 191 -13.05 19.52 11.56
CA MET A 191 -12.04 20.16 10.71
C MET A 191 -12.67 21.14 9.74
N LYS A 192 -13.77 20.78 9.07
CA LYS A 192 -14.52 21.68 8.19
C LYS A 192 -14.97 22.94 8.94
N LYS A 193 -15.53 22.78 10.14
CA LYS A 193 -15.95 23.93 10.97
C LYS A 193 -14.78 24.85 11.34
N ALA A 194 -13.61 24.28 11.63
CA ALA A 194 -12.43 25.04 12.05
C ALA A 194 -11.69 25.71 10.88
N LEU A 195 -11.57 25.01 9.75
CA LEU A 195 -10.73 25.41 8.63
C LEU A 195 -11.48 26.16 7.54
N LEU A 196 -12.79 26.01 7.40
CA LEU A 196 -13.54 26.64 6.30
C LEU A 196 -14.12 28.01 6.68
N LYS A 197 -14.14 28.90 5.69
CA LYS A 197 -14.87 30.17 5.71
C LYS A 197 -16.37 29.90 5.54
N ASN A 198 -17.21 30.81 6.04
CA ASN A 198 -18.61 30.85 5.61
C ASN A 198 -18.63 31.47 4.21
N LEU A 199 -19.01 30.68 3.20
CA LEU A 199 -19.05 31.13 1.80
C LEU A 199 -20.49 31.47 1.39
N ASP A 200 -20.68 32.60 0.72
CA ASP A 200 -21.93 32.92 0.01
C ASP A 200 -22.05 32.15 -1.31
N HIS A 201 -23.19 32.29 -2.02
CA HIS A 201 -23.49 31.55 -3.26
C HIS A 201 -22.44 31.76 -4.38
N GLU A 202 -21.85 32.94 -4.52
CA GLU A 202 -20.90 33.28 -5.59
C GLU A 202 -19.55 32.57 -5.38
N TYR A 203 -19.15 32.38 -4.12
CA TYR A 203 -17.95 31.63 -3.76
C TYR A 203 -18.05 30.11 -4.01
N TRP A 204 -19.25 29.54 -4.15
CA TRP A 204 -19.39 28.10 -4.46
C TRP A 204 -18.91 27.77 -5.87
N GLU A 205 -19.17 28.65 -6.83
CA GLU A 205 -18.68 28.46 -8.19
C GLU A 205 -17.15 28.56 -8.22
N HIS A 206 -16.56 29.52 -7.50
CA HIS A 206 -15.11 29.62 -7.38
C HIS A 206 -14.51 28.35 -6.76
N ALA A 207 -15.05 27.93 -5.62
CA ALA A 207 -14.57 26.75 -4.91
C ALA A 207 -14.73 25.42 -5.68
N TYR A 208 -15.55 25.38 -6.74
CA TYR A 208 -15.62 24.23 -7.63
C TYR A 208 -14.32 24.06 -8.45
N TYR A 209 -13.75 25.16 -8.93
CA TYR A 209 -12.52 25.15 -9.73
C TYR A 209 -11.26 25.24 -8.88
N GLU A 210 -11.31 26.04 -7.81
CA GLU A 210 -10.18 26.31 -6.93
C GLU A 210 -10.60 26.08 -5.47
N PRO A 211 -10.68 24.82 -5.01
CA PRO A 211 -11.29 24.52 -3.73
C PRO A 211 -10.55 25.11 -2.53
N TRP A 212 -9.26 25.44 -2.69
CA TRP A 212 -8.44 26.05 -1.64
C TRP A 212 -8.99 27.40 -1.14
N VAL A 213 -9.78 28.13 -1.96
CA VAL A 213 -10.34 29.44 -1.58
C VAL A 213 -11.28 29.36 -0.37
N LYS A 214 -11.88 28.18 -0.13
CA LYS A 214 -12.79 27.95 1.00
C LYS A 214 -12.08 27.85 2.35
N PHE A 215 -10.78 27.64 2.37
CA PHE A 215 -10.00 27.54 3.59
C PHE A 215 -9.68 28.94 4.16
N ARG A 216 -9.73 29.06 5.49
CA ARG A 216 -9.35 30.27 6.26
C ARG A 216 -7.87 30.58 6.17
N TYR A 217 -7.06 29.52 6.07
CA TYR A 217 -5.61 29.58 5.88
C TYR A 217 -5.30 28.95 4.53
N ASP A 218 -4.32 29.49 3.80
CA ASP A 218 -3.83 28.88 2.57
C ASP A 218 -2.99 27.63 2.86
N SER A 219 -2.33 27.59 4.01
CA SER A 219 -1.37 26.56 4.38
C SER A 219 -1.55 26.05 5.82
N VAL A 220 -0.92 24.91 6.11
CA VAL A 220 -0.82 24.29 7.44
C VAL A 220 0.58 23.74 7.66
N ILE A 221 1.03 23.71 8.91
CA ILE A 221 2.24 22.99 9.30
C ILE A 221 1.86 21.54 9.59
N VAL A 222 2.25 20.62 8.71
CA VAL A 222 2.09 19.18 8.96
C VAL A 222 3.26 18.70 9.81
N ARG A 223 2.97 18.05 10.93
CA ARG A 223 3.96 17.57 11.90
C ARG A 223 3.71 16.10 12.20
N SER A 224 4.76 15.29 12.17
CA SER A 224 4.70 13.94 12.76
C SER A 224 4.35 14.07 14.24
N VAL A 225 3.63 13.10 14.79
CA VAL A 225 3.40 13.00 16.25
C VAL A 225 4.70 12.92 17.06
N ASP A 226 5.76 12.39 16.43
CA ASP A 226 7.09 12.26 17.02
C ASP A 226 7.97 13.50 16.73
N ASP A 227 7.43 14.52 16.07
CA ASP A 227 8.18 15.74 15.77
C ASP A 227 8.62 16.46 17.04
N ARG A 228 9.92 16.78 17.05
CA ARG A 228 10.60 17.56 18.09
C ARG A 228 11.53 18.61 17.49
N SER A 229 11.55 18.75 16.16
CA SER A 229 12.52 19.60 15.47
C SER A 229 11.94 20.95 15.07
N TYR A 230 10.62 21.09 14.90
CA TYR A 230 10.01 22.38 14.58
C TYR A 230 10.43 23.49 15.56
N PRO A 231 10.82 24.68 15.07
CA PRO A 231 10.80 25.14 13.68
C PRO A 231 12.11 24.90 12.90
N GLU A 232 13.08 24.18 13.48
CA GLU A 232 14.37 23.94 12.86
C GLU A 232 14.24 23.01 11.66
N VAL A 233 14.89 23.39 10.55
CA VAL A 233 15.03 22.52 9.38
C VAL A 233 16.26 21.65 9.58
N ARG A 234 16.05 20.35 9.79
CA ARG A 234 17.14 19.38 9.95
C ARG A 234 17.38 18.60 8.66
N PRO A 235 18.65 18.28 8.33
CA PRO A 235 18.95 17.41 7.20
C PRO A 235 18.23 16.08 7.35
N THR A 236 17.46 15.70 6.35
CA THR A 236 16.75 14.42 6.33
C THR A 236 17.54 13.43 5.48
N PRO A 237 17.77 12.18 5.94
CA PRO A 237 18.44 11.16 5.15
C PRO A 237 17.79 10.95 3.78
N ALA A 238 18.59 10.55 2.79
CA ALA A 238 18.09 10.28 1.44
C ALA A 238 16.96 9.21 1.49
N GLY A 239 15.82 9.54 0.88
CA GLY A 239 14.63 8.67 0.86
C GLY A 239 13.72 8.79 2.07
N GLN A 240 13.97 9.72 2.99
CA GLN A 240 13.06 10.07 4.09
C GLN A 240 12.50 11.48 3.88
N ILE A 241 11.34 11.76 4.49
CA ILE A 241 10.73 13.08 4.56
C ILE A 241 10.97 13.70 5.94
N SER A 242 11.06 15.04 5.99
CA SER A 242 11.21 15.79 7.25
C SER A 242 10.09 15.45 8.23
N SER A 243 10.38 15.50 9.54
CA SER A 243 9.38 15.27 10.60
C SER A 243 8.31 16.37 10.65
N TRP A 244 8.54 17.50 9.99
CA TRP A 244 7.55 18.54 9.76
C TRP A 244 7.78 19.22 8.40
N PHE A 245 6.72 19.74 7.81
CA PHE A 245 6.78 20.56 6.59
C PHE A 245 5.49 21.37 6.41
N LYS A 246 5.57 22.43 5.62
CA LYS A 246 4.41 23.25 5.25
C LYS A 246 3.71 22.66 4.03
N MET A 247 2.38 22.59 4.05
CA MET A 247 1.56 22.21 2.90
C MET A 247 0.49 23.26 2.61
N GLN A 248 0.16 23.42 1.33
CA GLN A 248 -0.97 24.24 0.87
C GLN A 248 -2.22 23.39 0.78
N PHE A 249 -3.34 23.88 1.32
CA PHE A 249 -4.62 23.18 1.21
C PHE A 249 -5.08 23.11 -0.25
N TRP A 250 -5.69 21.99 -0.62
CA TRP A 250 -6.46 21.89 -1.85
C TRP A 250 -7.94 21.68 -1.56
N ASP A 251 -8.33 20.50 -1.05
CA ASP A 251 -9.72 20.18 -0.72
C ASP A 251 -9.82 19.11 0.39
N PHE A 252 -10.98 18.95 1.01
CA PHE A 252 -11.41 17.70 1.61
C PHE A 252 -11.85 16.70 0.53
N TYR A 253 -11.47 15.45 0.71
CA TYR A 253 -12.01 14.32 -0.06
C TYR A 253 -12.69 13.34 0.90
N ASP A 254 -13.26 12.26 0.37
CA ASP A 254 -14.11 11.34 1.14
C ASP A 254 -13.45 10.79 2.40
N ASN A 255 -12.15 10.45 2.32
CA ASN A 255 -11.43 9.81 3.41
C ASN A 255 -10.43 10.72 4.13
N GLY A 256 -10.32 12.00 3.75
CA GLY A 256 -9.33 12.88 4.38
C GLY A 256 -9.29 14.30 3.83
N ILE A 257 -8.09 14.87 3.92
CA ILE A 257 -7.76 16.18 3.38
C ILE A 257 -6.63 16.05 2.35
N GLU A 258 -6.80 16.77 1.24
CA GLU A 258 -5.91 16.81 0.10
C GLU A 258 -5.17 18.15 0.10
N PHE A 259 -3.87 18.08 -0.17
CA PHE A 259 -2.97 19.21 -0.26
C PHE A 259 -2.35 19.28 -1.64
N ILE A 260 -2.00 20.48 -2.08
CA ILE A 260 -1.32 20.69 -3.35
C ILE A 260 0.15 21.05 -3.11
N GLY A 261 1.04 20.49 -3.93
CA GLY A 261 2.45 20.86 -3.94
C GLY A 261 2.88 21.62 -5.17
N MET A 262 4.12 22.09 -5.12
CA MET A 262 4.83 22.54 -6.31
C MET A 262 5.05 21.33 -7.22
N GLY A 263 4.58 21.43 -8.45
CA GLY A 263 4.79 20.38 -9.44
C GLY A 263 5.81 20.75 -10.50
N GLY A 264 5.72 20.10 -11.65
CA GLY A 264 6.70 20.18 -12.71
C GLY A 264 6.06 20.00 -14.07
N LYS A 265 6.80 19.37 -14.99
CA LYS A 265 6.29 19.02 -16.32
C LYS A 265 6.03 17.52 -16.40
N ALA A 266 4.91 17.15 -17.00
CA ALA A 266 4.58 15.79 -17.38
C ALA A 266 4.47 15.73 -18.91
N ILE A 267 4.81 14.60 -19.49
CA ILE A 267 4.67 14.33 -20.92
C ILE A 267 3.63 13.26 -21.16
N PHE A 268 2.87 13.41 -22.24
CA PHE A 268 1.84 12.48 -22.67
C PHE A 268 2.12 12.03 -24.09
N ASP A 269 2.04 10.72 -24.35
CA ASP A 269 2.06 10.21 -25.71
C ASP A 269 0.66 10.28 -26.36
N LYS A 270 0.60 9.92 -27.66
CA LYS A 270 -0.66 9.93 -28.42
C LYS A 270 -1.71 8.94 -27.91
N SER A 271 -1.32 7.94 -27.12
CA SER A 271 -2.22 6.96 -26.50
C SER A 271 -2.73 7.38 -25.13
N GLY A 272 -2.26 8.52 -24.61
CA GLY A 272 -2.63 9.04 -23.29
C GLY A 272 -1.79 8.50 -22.14
N LYS A 273 -0.76 7.70 -22.42
CA LYS A 273 0.22 7.30 -21.40
C LYS A 273 1.08 8.48 -21.03
N TRP A 274 1.53 8.53 -19.77
CA TRP A 274 2.25 9.68 -19.27
C TRP A 274 3.41 9.36 -18.34
N ASP A 275 4.37 10.29 -18.31
CA ASP A 275 5.53 10.26 -17.41
C ASP A 275 5.81 11.65 -16.84
N LEU A 276 6.50 11.70 -15.69
CA LEU A 276 7.00 12.95 -15.12
C LEU A 276 8.38 13.26 -15.70
N LEU A 277 8.61 14.54 -15.99
CA LEU A 277 9.94 15.04 -16.34
C LEU A 277 10.65 15.49 -15.06
N ASN A 278 11.84 14.93 -14.84
CA ASN A 278 12.78 15.46 -13.86
C ASN A 278 13.44 16.72 -14.40
N TRP A 279 13.98 17.55 -13.50
CA TRP A 279 14.65 18.81 -13.86
C TRP A 279 15.81 18.62 -14.85
N ASP A 280 16.45 17.45 -14.84
CA ASP A 280 17.61 17.12 -15.69
C ASP A 280 17.24 16.56 -17.08
N ASP A 281 15.94 16.35 -17.37
CA ASP A 281 15.48 15.58 -18.54
C ASP A 281 14.90 16.48 -19.66
N GLU A 282 15.65 17.53 -20.03
CA GLU A 282 15.21 18.59 -20.95
C GLU A 282 15.01 18.12 -22.41
N THR A 283 15.63 17.02 -22.82
CA THR A 283 15.58 16.55 -24.22
C THR A 283 14.23 15.94 -24.59
N ARG A 284 13.60 15.20 -23.66
CA ARG A 284 12.29 14.55 -23.88
C ARG A 284 11.15 15.55 -24.04
N LYS A 285 11.25 16.72 -23.40
CA LYS A 285 10.28 17.82 -23.54
C LYS A 285 10.16 18.34 -24.98
N ASN A 286 11.24 18.25 -25.75
CA ASN A 286 11.30 18.77 -27.12
C ASN A 286 10.86 17.73 -28.16
N ASN A 287 10.54 16.50 -27.75
CA ASN A 287 10.06 15.47 -28.67
C ASN A 287 8.64 15.81 -29.15
N PRO A 288 8.42 16.03 -30.47
CA PRO A 288 7.10 16.39 -30.99
C PRO A 288 6.07 15.25 -30.87
N ALA A 289 6.50 14.04 -30.53
CA ALA A 289 5.60 12.93 -30.22
C ALA A 289 4.86 13.12 -28.89
N TYR A 290 5.31 14.04 -28.03
CA TYR A 290 4.77 14.25 -26.69
C TYR A 290 4.05 15.58 -26.53
N THR A 291 2.94 15.54 -25.79
CA THR A 291 2.28 16.74 -25.27
C THR A 291 2.81 17.02 -23.88
N VAL A 292 3.34 18.23 -23.65
CA VAL A 292 3.87 18.65 -22.36
C VAL A 292 2.80 19.38 -21.57
N ILE A 293 2.56 18.95 -20.34
CA ILE A 293 1.57 19.52 -19.43
C ILE A 293 2.27 19.91 -18.11
N THR A 294 1.93 21.08 -17.55
CA THR A 294 2.30 21.41 -16.17
C THR A 294 1.43 20.60 -15.22
N TYR A 295 2.04 19.86 -14.30
CA TYR A 295 1.31 19.11 -13.28
C TYR A 295 1.56 19.68 -11.89
N HIS A 296 0.71 19.27 -10.95
CA HIS A 296 0.87 19.42 -9.51
C HIS A 296 0.67 18.07 -8.83
N PRO A 297 1.46 17.73 -7.79
CA PRO A 297 1.15 16.63 -6.90
C PRO A 297 0.03 17.04 -5.94
N PHE A 298 -0.92 16.13 -5.74
CA PHE A 298 -2.00 16.22 -4.77
C PHE A 298 -1.80 15.13 -3.71
N TYR A 299 -1.45 15.56 -2.51
CA TYR A 299 -1.10 14.68 -1.41
C TYR A 299 -2.33 14.43 -0.53
N ARG A 300 -2.70 13.17 -0.34
CA ARG A 300 -3.88 12.79 0.45
C ARG A 300 -3.48 12.29 1.82
N ILE A 301 -3.86 13.04 2.85
CA ILE A 301 -3.73 12.61 4.25
C ILE A 301 -5.10 12.13 4.73
N PRO A 302 -5.28 10.82 5.01
CA PRO A 302 -6.55 10.30 5.48
C PRO A 302 -6.84 10.73 6.92
N TYR A 303 -8.12 10.83 7.29
CA TYR A 303 -8.56 11.11 8.66
C TYR A 303 -7.99 10.11 9.67
N ASP A 304 -7.72 8.88 9.24
CA ASP A 304 -7.11 7.85 10.07
C ASP A 304 -5.71 8.21 10.55
N TYR A 305 -4.96 8.98 9.76
CA TYR A 305 -3.59 9.37 10.10
C TYR A 305 -3.57 10.67 10.89
N ILE A 306 -4.68 11.42 10.93
CA ILE A 306 -4.75 12.68 11.66
C ILE A 306 -5.01 12.43 13.14
N VAL A 307 -4.08 12.86 13.97
CA VAL A 307 -4.17 12.75 15.43
C VAL A 307 -4.82 13.99 16.04
N LYS A 308 -4.37 15.18 15.63
CA LYS A 308 -4.88 16.46 16.14
C LYS A 308 -4.71 17.57 15.12
N LEU A 309 -5.75 18.38 14.96
CA LEU A 309 -5.64 19.73 14.39
C LEU A 309 -5.51 20.71 15.55
N ASP A 310 -4.43 21.47 15.56
CA ASP A 310 -4.18 22.55 16.51
C ASP A 310 -4.36 23.89 15.82
N MET A 311 -5.36 24.65 16.27
CA MET A 311 -5.69 25.95 15.70
C MET A 311 -4.90 27.09 16.32
N GLU A 312 -4.08 26.82 17.35
CA GLU A 312 -3.08 27.77 17.80
C GLU A 312 -2.04 27.96 16.70
N THR A 313 -2.00 29.17 16.15
CA THR A 313 -1.11 29.49 15.03
C THR A 313 0.32 29.57 15.51
N ASP A 314 1.23 28.99 14.73
CA ASP A 314 2.64 29.06 15.04
C ASP A 314 3.19 30.51 14.93
N PRO A 315 4.19 30.90 15.74
CA PRO A 315 4.69 32.27 15.76
C PRO A 315 5.58 32.64 14.55
N TYR A 316 5.92 31.69 13.68
CA TYR A 316 6.84 31.90 12.56
C TYR A 316 6.10 32.16 11.25
N SER A 317 5.07 31.35 10.97
CA SER A 317 4.30 31.40 9.72
C SER A 317 2.84 31.80 9.94
N GLY A 318 2.35 31.85 11.19
CA GLY A 318 0.97 32.18 11.50
C GLY A 318 -0.02 31.10 11.08
N TYR A 319 0.41 29.85 10.94
CA TYR A 319 -0.42 28.74 10.48
C TYR A 319 -0.79 27.77 11.60
N PRO A 320 -1.97 27.13 11.51
CA PRO A 320 -2.29 26.02 12.40
C PRO A 320 -1.36 24.83 12.16
N SER A 321 -1.32 23.90 13.11
CA SER A 321 -0.55 22.66 13.02
C SER A 321 -1.46 21.44 12.89
N LEU A 322 -1.13 20.54 11.96
CA LEU A 322 -1.77 19.24 11.80
C LEU A 322 -0.80 18.14 12.24
N TYR A 323 -1.09 17.53 13.38
CA TYR A 323 -0.33 16.40 13.90
C TYR A 323 -0.83 15.09 13.29
N VAL A 324 0.07 14.35 12.65
CA VAL A 324 -0.25 13.16 11.86
C VAL A 324 0.68 11.99 12.18
N GLU A 325 0.17 10.76 12.04
CA GLU A 325 0.99 9.55 12.04
C GLU A 325 1.60 9.32 10.65
N TYR A 326 2.87 8.94 10.58
CA TYR A 326 3.55 8.58 9.33
C TYR A 326 3.37 7.08 9.08
N ALA A 327 2.14 6.70 8.76
CA ALA A 327 1.70 5.30 8.82
C ALA A 327 1.98 4.48 7.55
N LYS A 328 2.24 5.10 6.40
CA LYS A 328 2.52 4.40 5.14
C LYS A 328 3.90 4.75 4.61
N ASP A 329 4.80 3.77 4.55
CA ASP A 329 6.17 3.94 4.04
C ASP A 329 6.96 5.10 4.69
N GLY A 330 6.67 5.40 5.96
CA GLY A 330 7.27 6.54 6.67
C GLY A 330 6.78 7.90 6.20
N MET A 331 5.60 7.96 5.56
CA MET A 331 4.96 9.18 5.08
C MET A 331 3.55 9.33 5.67
N PRO A 332 3.02 10.57 5.74
CA PRO A 332 1.66 10.83 6.20
C PRO A 332 0.60 10.71 5.10
N TYR A 333 0.98 10.24 3.91
CA TYR A 333 0.10 10.20 2.74
C TYR A 333 -0.41 8.78 2.50
N GLU A 334 -1.70 8.62 2.22
CA GLU A 334 -2.20 7.36 1.68
C GLU A 334 -1.96 7.27 0.17
N ASP A 335 -1.98 8.41 -0.53
CA ASP A 335 -1.75 8.49 -1.97
C ASP A 335 -1.18 9.85 -2.37
N ILE A 336 -0.51 9.87 -3.52
CA ILE A 336 -0.02 11.07 -4.18
C ILE A 336 -0.51 11.03 -5.61
N LEU A 337 -1.51 11.84 -5.91
CA LEU A 337 -2.06 11.96 -7.25
C LEU A 337 -1.31 13.05 -8.02
N TYR A 338 -1.34 12.98 -9.34
CA TYR A 338 -0.74 13.97 -10.21
C TYR A 338 -1.80 14.50 -11.15
N GLY A 339 -1.81 15.81 -11.39
CA GLY A 339 -2.84 16.40 -12.23
C GLY A 339 -2.62 17.88 -12.50
N ARG A 340 -3.55 18.48 -13.24
CA ARG A 340 -3.64 19.94 -13.34
C ARG A 340 -4.60 20.46 -12.28
N ALA A 341 -4.16 21.45 -11.53
CA ALA A 341 -5.04 22.25 -10.68
C ALA A 341 -6.13 22.92 -11.53
N GLY A 342 -7.34 22.98 -11.00
CA GLY A 342 -8.41 23.76 -11.62
C GLY A 342 -8.10 25.26 -11.55
N VAL A 343 -8.69 26.02 -12.47
CA VAL A 343 -8.50 27.47 -12.60
C VAL A 343 -9.84 28.12 -12.87
N TYR A 344 -10.30 28.97 -11.94
CA TYR A 344 -11.61 29.61 -12.02
C TYR A 344 -11.75 30.54 -13.22
N ASP A 345 -10.74 31.39 -13.48
CA ASP A 345 -10.78 32.38 -14.57
C ASP A 345 -10.98 31.75 -15.95
N THR A 346 -10.49 30.52 -16.13
CA THR A 346 -10.65 29.77 -17.39
C THR A 346 -11.73 28.69 -17.33
N LYS A 347 -12.45 28.58 -16.20
CA LYS A 347 -13.47 27.57 -15.92
C LYS A 347 -12.99 26.15 -16.25
N LYS A 348 -11.73 25.86 -15.93
CA LYS A 348 -11.12 24.54 -16.13
C LYS A 348 -11.11 23.80 -14.79
N PRO A 349 -11.83 22.69 -14.64
CA PRO A 349 -11.81 21.93 -13.40
C PRO A 349 -10.47 21.22 -13.20
N THR A 350 -10.22 20.80 -11.97
CA THR A 350 -9.11 19.90 -11.63
C THR A 350 -9.15 18.67 -12.51
N TYR A 351 -8.02 18.33 -13.11
CA TYR A 351 -7.87 17.14 -13.93
C TYR A 351 -6.76 16.27 -13.40
N LEU A 352 -7.13 15.16 -12.77
CA LEU A 352 -6.20 14.16 -12.26
C LEU A 352 -5.81 13.20 -13.39
N PHE A 353 -4.52 12.89 -13.47
CA PHE A 353 -3.99 11.92 -14.42
C PHE A 353 -4.32 10.51 -13.94
N ASP A 354 -4.68 9.64 -14.88
CA ASP A 354 -4.92 8.24 -14.58
C ASP A 354 -3.61 7.54 -14.26
N ASN A 355 -3.41 7.17 -13.00
CA ASN A 355 -2.15 6.56 -12.55
C ASN A 355 -1.93 5.16 -13.16
N THR A 356 -2.96 4.51 -13.71
CA THR A 356 -2.81 3.24 -14.45
C THR A 356 -2.16 3.43 -15.82
N MET A 357 -2.22 4.66 -16.35
CA MET A 357 -1.60 5.06 -17.62
C MET A 357 -0.17 5.59 -17.45
N ARG A 358 0.37 5.53 -16.23
CA ARG A 358 1.73 5.99 -15.95
C ARG A 358 2.76 4.99 -16.47
N GLU A 359 3.62 5.42 -17.38
CA GLU A 359 4.69 4.60 -17.94
C GLU A 359 5.95 5.45 -18.15
N LYS A 360 7.13 4.86 -18.00
CA LYS A 360 8.38 5.55 -18.34
C LYS A 360 8.51 5.67 -19.86
N LEU A 361 8.10 6.82 -20.40
CA LEU A 361 8.17 7.12 -21.83
C LEU A 361 9.63 7.32 -22.27
N LYS A 362 9.98 6.96 -23.51
CA LYS A 362 11.37 6.98 -23.99
C LYS A 362 11.87 8.35 -24.44
#